data_AF-A0A975MDM7-F1
#
_entry.id   AF-A0A975MDM7-F1
#
_cell.length_a   1.000
_cell.length_b   1.000
_cell.length_c   1.000
_cell.angle_alpha   90.00
_cell.angle_beta   90.00
_cell.angle_gamma   90.00
#
_symmetry.space_group_name_H-M   'P 1'
#
loop_
_entity.id
_entity.type
_entity.pdbx_description
1 polymer ?
#
loop_
_entity_poly.entity_id
_entity_poly.type
_entity_poly.pdbx_seq_one_letter_code
_entity_poly.pdbx_strand_id
1 'polypeptide(L)'
;MRRATPSDPDEVPGPSPNPATNLIMADIAMRAGTRLMKNAVQKGFLSGRYGRQTASEIVENRSVAQTLASVALAKVATRSLPGALVVGGGMLAKTLFDRRRARRGQAKSTRKGDHELLQQAEE
;
A
#
# COMPACT_ATOMS: atom_id res chain seq x y z
N MET A 1 30.18 25.86 -13.90
CA MET A 1 28.79 25.63 -13.45
C MET A 1 27.85 26.07 -14.56
N ARG A 2 27.09 25.16 -15.19
CA ARG A 2 26.09 25.53 -16.20
C ARG A 2 24.88 26.13 -15.48
N ARG A 3 24.60 27.42 -15.68
CA ARG A 3 23.33 28.05 -15.27
C ARG A 3 22.23 27.44 -16.13
N ALA A 4 21.21 26.88 -15.51
CA ALA A 4 19.97 26.57 -16.20
C ALA A 4 19.36 27.89 -16.67
N THR A 5 19.24 28.07 -17.98
CA THR A 5 18.48 29.18 -18.57
C THR A 5 17.00 28.94 -18.23
N PRO A 6 16.22 29.94 -17.79
CA PRO A 6 14.80 29.75 -17.52
C PRO A 6 14.10 29.41 -18.84
N SER A 7 13.35 28.31 -18.87
CA SER A 7 12.26 28.12 -19.83
C SER A 7 11.27 29.27 -19.69
N ASP A 8 10.54 29.57 -20.75
CA ASP A 8 9.51 30.61 -20.81
C ASP A 8 8.67 30.63 -19.52
N PRO A 9 8.54 31.76 -18.78
CA PRO A 9 7.80 31.82 -17.52
C PRO A 9 6.34 31.38 -17.64
N ASP A 10 5.80 31.34 -18.86
CA ASP A 10 4.44 30.87 -19.17
C ASP A 10 4.36 29.38 -19.53
N GLU A 11 5.50 28.70 -19.75
CA GLU A 11 5.57 27.28 -20.08
C GLU A 11 5.66 26.43 -18.82
N VAL A 12 4.50 26.01 -18.31
CA VAL A 12 4.41 25.05 -17.21
C VAL A 12 4.37 23.62 -17.76
N PRO A 13 5.33 22.75 -17.41
CA PRO A 13 5.29 21.35 -17.83
C PRO A 13 4.03 20.64 -17.33
N GLY A 14 3.21 20.15 -18.26
CA GLY A 14 2.01 19.38 -17.94
C GLY A 14 0.93 19.45 -19.02
N PRO A 15 -0.18 18.72 -18.84
CA PRO A 15 -1.27 18.67 -19.81
C PRO A 15 -2.11 19.96 -19.86
N SER A 16 -1.98 20.85 -18.87
CA SER A 16 -2.67 22.15 -18.81
C SER A 16 -1.66 23.30 -18.74
N PRO A 17 -1.96 24.47 -19.33
CA PRO A 17 -1.14 25.67 -19.14
C PRO A 17 -1.24 26.25 -17.72
N ASN A 18 -2.18 25.79 -16.89
CA ASN A 18 -2.33 26.25 -15.50
C ASN A 18 -1.56 25.34 -14.52
N PRO A 19 -0.58 25.86 -13.76
CA PRO A 19 0.20 25.07 -12.81
C PRO A 19 -0.63 24.46 -11.68
N ALA A 20 -1.63 25.17 -11.17
CA ALA A 20 -2.51 24.64 -10.12
C ALA A 20 -3.32 23.44 -10.62
N THR A 21 -3.81 23.51 -11.86
CA THR A 21 -4.52 22.40 -12.51
C THR A 21 -3.61 21.18 -12.68
N ASN A 22 -2.37 21.38 -13.14
CA ASN A 22 -1.40 20.30 -13.30
C ASN A 22 -1.11 19.59 -11.96
N LEU A 23 -0.98 20.33 -10.87
CA LEU A 23 -0.75 19.76 -9.54
C LEU A 23 -1.93 18.93 -9.04
N ILE A 24 -3.16 19.41 -9.24
CA ILE A 24 -4.38 18.66 -8.89
C ILE A 24 -4.47 17.39 -9.73
N MET A 25 -4.23 17.48 -11.05
CA MET A 25 -4.21 16.31 -11.93
C MET A 25 -3.15 15.30 -11.50
N ALA A 26 -1.95 15.76 -11.15
CA ALA A 26 -0.87 14.90 -10.67
C ALA A 26 -1.23 14.20 -9.36
N ASP A 27 -1.79 14.92 -8.36
CA ASP A 27 -2.20 14.30 -7.09
C ASP A 27 -3.31 13.25 -7.30
N ILE A 28 -4.30 13.56 -8.14
CA ILE A 28 -5.37 12.59 -8.48
C ILE A 28 -4.77 11.37 -9.19
N ALA A 29 -3.91 11.58 -10.19
CA ALA A 29 -3.25 10.49 -10.92
C ALA A 29 -2.40 9.63 -9.99
N MET A 30 -1.65 10.24 -9.07
CA MET A 30 -0.85 9.52 -8.08
C MET A 30 -1.71 8.71 -7.12
N ARG A 31 -2.83 9.25 -6.64
CA ARG A 31 -3.75 8.52 -5.77
C ARG A 31 -4.42 7.35 -6.49
N ALA A 32 -4.84 7.55 -7.74
CA ALA A 32 -5.42 6.49 -8.57
C ALA A 32 -4.37 5.39 -8.85
N GLY A 33 -3.19 5.77 -9.34
CA GLY A 33 -2.09 4.86 -9.64
C GLY A 33 -1.64 4.07 -8.42
N THR A 34 -1.54 4.71 -7.25
CA THR A 34 -1.18 4.04 -5.99
C THR A 34 -2.21 2.98 -5.60
N ARG A 35 -3.51 3.26 -5.75
CA ARG A 35 -4.56 2.27 -5.46
C ARG A 35 -4.47 1.06 -6.39
N LEU A 36 -4.25 1.30 -7.69
CA LEU A 36 -4.09 0.23 -8.68
C LEU A 36 -2.86 -0.62 -8.38
N MET A 37 -1.72 0.02 -8.14
CA MET A 37 -0.47 -0.66 -7.76
C MET A 37 -0.64 -1.49 -6.49
N LYS A 38 -1.27 -0.93 -5.45
CA LYS A 38 -1.57 -1.65 -4.20
C LYS A 38 -2.37 -2.91 -4.49
N ASN A 39 -3.46 -2.81 -5.26
CA ASN A 39 -4.31 -3.94 -5.56
C ASN A 39 -3.56 -5.00 -6.38
N ALA A 40 -2.74 -4.59 -7.35
CA ALA A 40 -1.92 -5.49 -8.14
C ALA A 40 -0.92 -6.28 -7.27
N VAL A 41 -0.21 -5.60 -6.37
CA VAL A 41 0.72 -6.25 -5.42
C VAL A 41 -0.02 -7.22 -4.50
N GLN A 42 -1.17 -6.83 -3.96
CA GLN A 42 -1.97 -7.68 -3.08
C GLN A 42 -2.49 -8.93 -3.80
N LYS A 43 -3.10 -8.76 -4.97
CA LYS A 43 -3.55 -9.89 -5.80
C LYS A 43 -2.35 -10.78 -6.17
N GLY A 44 -1.19 -10.19 -6.48
CA GLY A 44 0.04 -10.94 -6.77
C GLY A 44 0.47 -11.86 -5.63
N PHE A 45 0.53 -11.35 -4.39
CA PHE A 45 0.91 -12.15 -3.22
C PHE A 45 -0.10 -13.25 -2.87
N LEU A 46 -1.39 -13.02 -3.12
CA LEU A 46 -2.44 -13.98 -2.81
C LEU A 46 -2.66 -15.01 -3.92
N SER A 47 -2.42 -14.64 -5.18
CA SER A 47 -2.78 -15.46 -6.34
C SER A 47 -2.12 -16.84 -6.37
N GLY A 48 -0.86 -16.95 -5.92
CA GLY A 48 -0.15 -18.23 -5.87
C GLY A 48 -0.65 -19.19 -4.80
N ARG A 49 -1.32 -18.69 -3.76
CA ARG A 49 -1.80 -19.49 -2.61
C ARG A 49 -3.30 -19.79 -2.69
N TYR A 50 -4.11 -18.86 -3.19
CA TYR A 50 -5.59 -18.96 -3.17
C TYR A 50 -6.20 -19.03 -4.58
N GLY A 51 -5.43 -18.86 -5.65
CA GLY A 51 -5.95 -18.73 -7.00
C GLY A 51 -6.34 -17.29 -7.35
N ARG A 52 -6.43 -16.99 -8.65
CA ARG A 52 -6.64 -15.61 -9.15
C ARG A 52 -7.99 -15.03 -8.77
N GLN A 53 -9.05 -15.85 -8.84
CA GLN A 53 -10.42 -15.42 -8.55
C GLN A 53 -10.57 -15.09 -7.06
N THR A 54 -10.26 -16.04 -6.17
CA THR A 54 -10.32 -15.83 -4.72
C THR A 54 -9.39 -14.70 -4.27
N ALA A 55 -8.20 -14.57 -4.86
CA ALA A 55 -7.34 -13.41 -4.58
C ALA A 55 -7.97 -12.06 -4.98
N SER A 56 -8.80 -12.04 -6.01
CA SER A 56 -9.56 -10.86 -6.43
C SER A 56 -10.62 -10.50 -5.40
N GLU A 57 -11.44 -11.49 -5.04
CA GLU A 57 -12.52 -11.39 -4.05
C GLU A 57 -11.97 -10.90 -2.70
N ILE A 58 -10.88 -11.50 -2.21
CA ILE A 58 -10.18 -11.04 -0.99
C ILE A 58 -9.81 -9.56 -1.07
N VAL A 59 -9.26 -9.08 -2.19
CA VAL A 59 -8.81 -7.68 -2.29
C VAL A 59 -9.99 -6.71 -2.39
N GLU A 60 -11.06 -7.12 -3.06
CA GLU A 60 -12.25 -6.32 -3.31
C GLU A 60 -13.17 -6.21 -2.09
N ASN A 61 -13.34 -7.31 -1.36
CA ASN A 61 -14.22 -7.43 -0.21
C ASN A 61 -13.54 -6.99 1.10
N ARG A 62 -12.50 -6.16 1.00
CA ARG A 62 -11.79 -5.66 2.17
C ARG A 62 -12.67 -4.71 2.98
N SER A 63 -12.83 -5.02 4.26
CA SER A 63 -13.64 -4.18 5.15
C SER A 63 -13.16 -2.71 5.22
N VAL A 64 -14.12 -1.81 5.34
CA VAL A 64 -13.88 -0.36 5.48
C VAL A 64 -13.00 -0.07 6.70
N ALA A 65 -13.24 -0.77 7.82
CA ALA A 65 -12.45 -0.62 9.04
C ALA A 65 -10.96 -0.96 8.84
N GLN A 66 -10.65 -2.07 8.16
CA GLN A 66 -9.27 -2.43 7.83
C GLN A 66 -8.61 -1.37 6.93
N THR A 67 -9.36 -0.84 5.96
CA THR A 67 -8.86 0.22 5.07
C THR A 67 -8.54 1.49 5.86
N LEU A 68 -9.43 1.93 6.75
CA LEU A 68 -9.22 3.12 7.58
C LEU A 68 -8.03 2.95 8.53
N ALA A 69 -7.93 1.79 9.20
CA ALA A 69 -6.79 1.48 10.06
C ALA A 69 -5.46 1.52 9.28
N SER A 70 -5.45 0.97 8.06
CA SER A 70 -4.27 1.00 7.19
C SER A 70 -3.86 2.43 6.83
N VAL A 71 -4.82 3.29 6.50
CA VAL A 71 -4.56 4.71 6.19
C VAL A 71 -4.05 5.46 7.42
N ALA A 72 -4.64 5.23 8.59
CA ALA A 72 -4.19 5.87 9.83
C ALA A 72 -2.75 5.49 10.17
N LEU A 73 -2.41 4.20 10.11
CA LEU A 73 -1.04 3.72 10.32
C LEU A 73 -0.05 4.30 9.31
N ALA A 74 -0.43 4.33 8.02
CA ALA A 74 0.40 4.93 6.99
C ALA A 74 0.66 6.41 7.27
N LYS A 75 -0.36 7.17 7.69
CA LYS A 75 -0.21 8.60 8.04
C LYS A 75 0.71 8.80 9.24
N VAL A 76 0.64 7.94 10.26
CA VAL A 76 1.56 7.99 11.40
C VAL A 76 3.00 7.71 10.96
N ALA A 77 3.18 6.72 10.09
CA ALA A 77 4.49 6.36 9.56
C ALA A 77 5.11 7.48 8.70
N THR A 78 4.30 8.18 7.89
CA THR A 78 4.82 9.20 6.95
C THR A 78 4.91 10.60 7.54
N ARG A 79 4.19 10.91 8.63
CA ARG A 79 4.19 12.26 9.23
C ARG A 79 5.49 12.62 9.95
N SER A 80 6.29 11.63 10.38
CA SER A 80 7.51 11.90 11.16
C SER A 80 8.51 10.74 11.15
N LEU A 81 9.80 11.05 11.37
CA LEU A 81 10.86 10.05 11.51
C LEU A 81 10.63 9.09 12.71
N PRO A 82 10.25 9.55 13.91
CA PRO A 82 9.93 8.64 15.01
C PRO A 82 8.76 7.70 14.70
N GLY A 83 7.70 8.21 14.04
CA GLY A 83 6.56 7.41 13.61
C GLY A 83 6.96 6.32 12.62
N ALA A 84 7.79 6.66 11.63
CA ALA A 84 8.34 5.71 10.67
C ALA A 84 9.15 4.59 11.37
N LEU A 85 9.99 4.94 12.34
CA LEU A 85 10.80 3.96 13.09
C LEU A 85 9.94 3.02 13.92
N VAL A 86 8.90 3.53 14.60
CA VAL A 86 8.00 2.69 15.40
C VAL A 86 7.21 1.73 14.51
N VAL A 87 6.58 2.24 13.45
CA VAL A 87 5.77 1.40 12.55
C VAL A 87 6.65 0.42 11.78
N GLY A 88 7.71 0.90 11.14
CA GLY A 88 8.65 0.09 10.38
C GLY A 88 9.38 -0.93 11.27
N GLY A 89 9.88 -0.50 12.42
CA GLY A 89 10.53 -1.36 13.41
C GLY A 89 9.58 -2.44 13.94
N GLY A 90 8.33 -2.08 14.24
CA GLY A 90 7.28 -3.03 14.64
C GLY A 90 7.00 -4.09 13.57
N MET A 91 6.94 -3.70 12.29
CA MET A 91 6.77 -4.63 11.17
C MET A 91 7.95 -5.59 11.02
N LEU A 92 9.18 -5.09 11.14
CA LEU A 92 10.40 -5.91 11.08
C LEU A 92 10.49 -6.87 12.26
N ALA A 93 10.21 -6.38 13.48
CA ALA A 93 10.18 -7.21 14.67
C ALA A 93 9.13 -8.33 14.54
N LYS A 94 7.92 -7.99 14.07
CA LYS A 94 6.84 -8.97 13.86
C LYS A 94 7.20 -10.02 12.81
N THR A 95 7.79 -9.64 11.69
CA THR A 95 8.20 -10.60 10.65
C THR A 95 9.29 -11.56 11.14
N LEU A 96 10.29 -11.07 11.88
CA LEU A 96 11.30 -11.93 12.50
C LEU A 96 10.69 -12.86 13.56
N PHE A 97 9.77 -12.36 14.36
CA PHE A 97 9.04 -13.15 15.35
C PHE A 97 8.21 -14.26 14.70
N ASP A 98 7.41 -13.94 13.69
CA ASP A 98 6.57 -14.91 12.97
C ASP A 98 7.44 -15.98 12.28
N ARG A 99 8.56 -15.59 11.67
CA ARG A 99 9.53 -16.53 11.08
C ARG A 99 10.14 -17.47 12.10
N ARG A 100 10.52 -16.98 13.28
CA ARG A 100 11.02 -17.81 14.39
C ARG A 100 9.95 -18.79 14.87
N ARG A 101 8.71 -18.34 14.99
CA ARG A 101 7.58 -19.17 15.42
C ARG A 101 7.25 -20.26 14.42
N ALA A 102 7.30 -19.95 13.12
CA ALA A 102 7.13 -20.93 12.04
C ALA A 102 8.18 -22.05 12.11
N ARG A 103 9.48 -21.70 12.30
CA ARG A 103 10.56 -22.68 12.47
C ARG A 103 10.38 -23.60 13.68
N ARG A 104 9.70 -23.13 14.73
CA ARG A 104 9.40 -23.91 15.95
C ARG A 104 8.13 -24.76 15.83
N GLY A 105 7.55 -24.89 14.63
CA GLY A 105 6.31 -25.64 14.40
C GLY A 105 5.06 -24.96 15.00
N GLN A 106 5.16 -23.72 15.46
CA GLN A 106 4.07 -22.99 16.13
C GLN A 106 3.27 -22.11 15.16
N ALA A 107 3.18 -22.50 13.89
CA ALA A 107 2.57 -21.75 12.78
C ALA A 107 1.03 -21.66 12.83
N LYS A 108 0.43 -21.64 14.03
CA LYS A 108 -1.02 -21.45 14.23
C LYS A 108 -1.53 -20.14 13.61
N SER A 109 -0.66 -19.13 13.49
CA SER A 109 -0.96 -17.84 12.86
C SER A 109 -1.26 -17.95 11.37
N THR A 110 -0.60 -18.86 10.64
CA THR A 110 -0.84 -19.06 9.20
C THR A 110 -2.25 -19.56 8.95
N ARG A 111 -2.72 -20.55 9.73
CA ARG A 111 -4.07 -21.11 9.59
C ARG A 111 -5.16 -20.09 9.90
N LYS A 112 -4.95 -19.27 10.95
CA LYS A 112 -5.89 -18.20 11.28
C LYS A 112 -5.94 -17.14 10.17
N GLY A 113 -4.78 -16.74 9.65
CA GLY A 113 -4.70 -15.78 8.55
C GLY A 113 -5.33 -16.31 7.26
N ASP A 114 -5.12 -17.58 6.93
CA ASP A 114 -5.78 -18.21 5.77
C ASP A 114 -7.30 -18.19 5.92
N HIS A 115 -7.81 -18.53 7.11
CA HIS A 115 -9.25 -18.52 7.39
C HIS A 115 -9.86 -17.11 7.30
N GLU A 116 -9.22 -16.11 7.89
CA GLU A 116 -9.67 -14.71 7.81
C GLU A 116 -9.72 -14.23 6.35
N LEU A 117 -8.73 -14.60 5.52
CA LEU A 117 -8.72 -14.24 4.11
C LEU A 117 -9.82 -14.97 3.32
N LEU A 118 -10.03 -16.26 3.57
CA LEU A 118 -11.10 -17.01 2.90
C LEU A 118 -12.49 -16.47 3.25
N GLN A 119 -12.73 -16.14 4.52
CA GLN A 119 -13.97 -15.48 4.95
C GLN A 119 -14.18 -14.15 4.24
N GLN A 120 -13.11 -13.35 4.12
CA GLN A 120 -13.17 -12.09 3.41
C GLN A 120 -13.49 -12.28 1.92
N ALA A 121 -13.11 -13.40 1.30
CA ALA A 121 -13.49 -13.68 -0.09
C ALA A 121 -15.00 -13.97 -0.24
N GLU A 122 -15.63 -14.49 0.81
CA GLU A 122 -17.04 -14.91 0.82
C GLU A 122 -18.02 -13.78 1.19
N GLU A 123 -17.54 -12.71 1.83
CA GLU A 123 -18.30 -11.48 2.15
C GLU A 123 -18.60 -10.63 0.91
#